data_AF-A0A518KEG4-F1
#
_entry.id   AF-A0A518KEG4-F1
#
_cell.length_a   1.000
_cell.length_b   1.000
_cell.length_c   1.000
_cell.angle_alpha   90.00
_cell.angle_beta   90.00
_cell.angle_gamma   90.00
#
_symmetry.space_group_name_H-M   'P 1'
#
loop_
_entity.id
_entity.type
_entity.pdbx_description
1 polymer ?
#
loop_
_entity_poly.entity_id
_entity_poly.type
_entity_poly.pdbx_seq_one_letter_code
_entity_poly.pdbx_strand_id
1 'polypeptide(L)'
;MSLSRMHRPLVLSLATLGVLLISHAAGAGPLATTSRALNDGFGPDAGRWRGSVSIAGAAFGDTLEAEVDWAAFGPGQFQQFLDDNSYPGADPSGANEVLYVYQIVSVTNANPGVDTLTVGVDPADGRGAVSAPSYLPLGLANEMAPTGGGDNTTSMDWFFQNAELQAGDVSGLLMFSSPFMPEYDFLQVNSGLAGPVVSPLVASPSDRPFEVNVPEPSAVALALACTAAVLGCKRRR
;
A
#
# COMPACT_ATOMS: atom_id res chain seq x y z
N MET A 1 44.15 6.44 -74.29
CA MET A 1 42.83 5.77 -74.29
C MET A 1 42.80 4.82 -73.10
N SER A 2 41.68 4.78 -72.35
CA SER A 2 41.42 3.86 -71.22
C SER A 2 42.26 4.07 -69.96
N LEU A 3 41.78 3.98 -68.73
CA LEU A 3 40.48 3.56 -68.18
C LEU A 3 40.29 4.26 -66.82
N SER A 4 39.16 4.96 -66.70
CA SER A 4 38.32 5.08 -65.51
C SER A 4 38.61 4.07 -64.38
N ARG A 5 38.91 4.56 -63.17
CA ARG A 5 38.54 3.87 -61.92
C ARG A 5 37.99 4.85 -60.89
N MET A 6 36.66 4.86 -60.83
CA MET A 6 35.86 5.35 -59.72
C MET A 6 36.33 4.73 -58.40
N HIS A 7 36.60 5.55 -57.39
CA HIS A 7 36.70 5.12 -56.00
C HIS A 7 35.57 5.72 -55.19
N ARG A 8 34.60 4.83 -54.95
CA ARG A 8 33.61 4.65 -53.89
C ARG A 8 33.32 5.85 -52.95
N PRO A 9 32.04 6.25 -52.82
CA PRO A 9 31.62 7.23 -51.82
C PRO A 9 31.80 6.67 -50.40
N LEU A 10 32.37 7.51 -49.55
CA LEU A 10 32.52 7.33 -48.11
C LEU A 10 31.12 7.30 -47.48
N VAL A 11 30.70 6.13 -46.98
CA VAL A 11 29.45 5.97 -46.23
C VAL A 11 29.66 6.57 -44.84
N LEU A 12 29.16 7.80 -44.66
CA LEU A 12 29.11 8.49 -43.39
C LEU A 12 28.18 7.70 -42.46
N SER A 13 28.76 6.99 -41.49
CA SER A 13 28.00 6.25 -40.48
C SER A 13 27.34 7.23 -39.53
N LEU A 14 26.02 7.36 -39.65
CA LEU A 14 25.14 8.13 -38.78
C LEU A 14 24.99 7.39 -37.44
N ALA A 15 26.02 7.46 -36.60
CA ALA A 15 26.02 6.88 -35.26
C ALA A 15 25.93 8.01 -34.23
N THR A 16 24.73 8.56 -34.03
CA THR A 16 24.50 9.51 -32.93
C THR A 16 23.07 9.44 -32.45
N LEU A 17 22.96 9.05 -31.17
CA LEU A 17 21.92 9.49 -30.24
C LEU A 17 20.53 8.85 -30.37
N GLY A 18 20.48 7.52 -30.28
CA GLY A 18 19.34 6.87 -29.62
C GLY A 18 19.44 7.13 -28.13
N VAL A 19 18.99 8.31 -27.66
CA VAL A 19 18.71 8.54 -26.25
C VAL A 19 17.60 7.57 -25.89
N LEU A 20 17.97 6.44 -25.29
CA LEU A 20 17.04 5.60 -24.54
C LEU A 20 16.50 6.47 -23.40
N LEU A 21 15.38 7.13 -23.67
CA LEU A 21 14.46 7.57 -22.64
C LEU A 21 13.99 6.29 -21.95
N ILE A 22 14.78 5.80 -20.99
CA ILE A 22 14.29 4.92 -19.96
C ILE A 22 13.42 5.84 -19.11
N SER A 23 12.17 6.02 -19.55
CA SER A 23 11.10 6.48 -18.68
C SER A 23 11.15 5.52 -17.49
N HIS A 24 11.60 6.01 -16.35
CA HIS A 24 11.38 5.32 -15.09
C HIS A 24 9.88 5.40 -14.89
N ALA A 25 9.16 4.41 -15.39
CA ALA A 25 7.79 4.20 -14.99
C ALA A 25 7.87 3.90 -13.49
N ALA A 26 7.49 4.87 -12.67
CA ALA A 26 7.13 4.60 -11.28
C ALA A 26 6.01 3.56 -11.35
N GLY A 27 6.40 2.30 -11.16
CA GLY A 27 5.49 1.18 -11.16
C GLY A 27 4.88 1.10 -9.79
N ALA A 28 3.59 1.43 -9.69
CA ALA A 28 2.80 1.19 -8.49
C ALA A 28 3.04 -0.27 -8.04
N GLY A 29 3.37 -0.45 -6.76
CA GLY A 29 3.71 -1.75 -6.23
C GLY A 29 2.51 -2.69 -6.11
N PRO A 30 2.72 -3.90 -5.55
CA PRO A 30 1.68 -4.91 -5.42
C PRO A 30 0.50 -4.46 -4.57
N LEU A 31 0.72 -3.63 -3.55
CA LEU A 31 -0.34 -3.12 -2.67
C LEU A 31 -1.25 -2.14 -3.43
N ALA A 32 -0.67 -1.15 -4.14
CA ALA A 32 -1.46 -0.18 -4.90
C ALA A 32 -2.29 -0.81 -6.03
N THR A 33 -1.88 -1.99 -6.51
CA THR A 33 -2.50 -2.67 -7.66
C THR A 33 -3.31 -3.92 -7.29
N THR A 34 -3.27 -4.40 -6.05
CA THR A 34 -3.90 -5.66 -5.62
C THR A 34 -5.42 -5.66 -5.70
N SER A 35 -6.01 -6.62 -6.41
CA SER A 35 -7.47 -6.80 -6.49
C SER A 35 -8.10 -7.29 -5.18
N ARG A 36 -7.28 -7.63 -4.18
CA ARG A 36 -7.70 -8.15 -2.86
C ARG A 36 -8.00 -7.07 -1.83
N ALA A 37 -7.72 -5.80 -2.14
CA ALA A 37 -8.03 -4.69 -1.24
C ALA A 37 -9.52 -4.66 -0.90
N LEU A 38 -9.82 -4.28 0.34
CA LEU A 38 -11.18 -4.07 0.84
C LEU A 38 -11.94 -3.15 -0.11
N ASN A 39 -13.14 -3.57 -0.51
CA ASN A 39 -14.04 -2.77 -1.34
C ASN A 39 -15.39 -2.66 -0.64
N ASP A 40 -15.64 -1.49 -0.06
CA ASP A 40 -16.91 -1.15 0.61
C ASP A 40 -17.74 -0.15 -0.22
N GLY A 41 -17.28 0.22 -1.41
CA GLY A 41 -17.91 1.24 -2.25
C GLY A 41 -17.54 2.69 -1.91
N PHE A 42 -16.77 2.93 -0.85
CA PHE A 42 -16.37 4.27 -0.39
C PHE A 42 -14.87 4.58 -0.61
N GLY A 43 -14.04 3.57 -0.86
CA GLY A 43 -12.61 3.77 -1.17
C GLY A 43 -12.33 4.50 -2.51
N PRO A 44 -11.12 5.04 -2.70
CA PRO A 44 -10.73 5.88 -3.86
C PRO A 44 -10.89 5.22 -5.22
N ASP A 45 -10.49 3.95 -5.34
CA ASP A 45 -10.40 3.26 -6.62
C ASP A 45 -11.69 2.47 -6.86
N ALA A 46 -12.75 3.22 -7.19
CA ALA A 46 -14.10 2.69 -7.37
C ALA A 46 -14.56 1.83 -6.17
N GLY A 47 -14.31 2.34 -4.97
CA GLY A 47 -14.64 1.68 -3.71
C GLY A 47 -13.50 0.88 -3.07
N ARG A 48 -12.41 0.61 -3.79
CA ARG A 48 -11.25 -0.13 -3.24
C ARG A 48 -10.34 0.76 -2.41
N TRP A 49 -9.99 0.28 -1.22
CA TRP A 49 -9.05 0.90 -0.30
C TRP A 49 -7.61 0.48 -0.59
N ARG A 50 -7.03 1.06 -1.65
CA ARG A 50 -5.63 0.91 -2.04
C ARG A 50 -5.14 2.15 -2.77
N GLY A 51 -3.84 2.37 -2.80
CA GLY A 51 -3.24 3.44 -3.57
C GLY A 51 -1.73 3.54 -3.40
N SER A 52 -1.16 4.56 -4.03
CA SER A 52 0.22 4.99 -3.87
C SER A 52 0.23 6.50 -3.63
N VAL A 53 1.15 6.96 -2.79
CA VAL A 53 1.37 8.38 -2.51
C VAL A 53 2.85 8.72 -2.61
N SER A 54 3.17 9.82 -3.29
CA SER A 54 4.53 10.36 -3.33
C SER A 54 4.71 11.40 -2.22
N ILE A 55 5.81 11.30 -1.49
CA ILE A 55 6.16 12.19 -0.39
C ILE A 55 7.46 12.88 -0.76
N ALA A 56 7.47 14.20 -0.66
CA ALA A 56 8.67 15.00 -0.85
C ALA A 56 8.77 16.07 0.25
N GLY A 57 9.98 16.31 0.73
CA GLY A 57 10.25 17.29 1.78
C GLY A 57 11.71 17.73 1.79
N ALA A 58 11.95 18.94 2.27
CA ALA A 58 13.31 19.45 2.49
C ALA A 58 13.32 20.47 3.62
N ALA A 59 14.26 20.35 4.55
CA ALA A 59 14.42 21.29 5.66
C ALA A 59 15.87 21.27 6.16
N PHE A 60 16.48 22.46 6.32
CA PHE A 60 17.83 22.62 6.89
C PHE A 60 18.95 21.77 6.26
N GLY A 61 18.82 21.38 4.99
CA GLY A 61 19.78 20.53 4.27
C GLY A 61 19.42 19.04 4.23
N ASP A 62 18.42 18.63 5.02
CA ASP A 62 17.82 17.31 4.94
C ASP A 62 16.83 17.28 3.77
N THR A 63 16.71 16.12 3.15
CA THR A 63 15.85 15.90 1.98
C THR A 63 15.15 14.57 2.06
N LEU A 64 13.95 14.50 1.48
CA LEU A 64 13.14 13.30 1.36
C LEU A 64 12.40 13.33 0.02
N GLU A 65 12.48 12.22 -0.71
CA GLU A 65 11.63 11.84 -1.84
C GLU A 65 11.42 10.33 -1.78
N ALA A 66 10.19 9.91 -1.52
CA ALA A 66 9.81 8.51 -1.39
C ALA A 66 8.40 8.27 -1.92
N GLU A 67 8.11 7.02 -2.26
CA GLU A 67 6.78 6.55 -2.64
C GLU A 67 6.32 5.48 -1.66
N VAL A 68 5.08 5.63 -1.18
CA VAL A 68 4.45 4.69 -0.25
C VAL A 68 3.20 4.12 -0.88
N ASP A 69 3.20 2.82 -1.07
CA ASP A 69 1.99 2.07 -1.37
C ASP A 69 1.23 1.75 -0.10
N TRP A 70 -0.09 1.67 -0.21
CA TRP A 70 -0.95 1.26 0.88
C TRP A 70 -2.17 0.48 0.38
N ALA A 71 -2.70 -0.40 1.24
CA ALA A 71 -3.98 -1.04 1.06
C ALA A 71 -4.59 -1.45 2.41
N ALA A 72 -5.91 -1.48 2.49
CA ALA A 72 -6.65 -2.10 3.57
C ALA A 72 -7.23 -3.44 3.11
N PHE A 73 -7.25 -4.44 3.99
CA PHE A 73 -7.76 -5.78 3.72
C PHE A 73 -8.80 -6.16 4.76
N GLY A 74 -9.96 -6.63 4.30
CA GLY A 74 -10.90 -7.31 5.20
C GLY A 74 -10.39 -8.70 5.61
N PRO A 75 -11.08 -9.37 6.55
CA PRO A 75 -10.67 -10.66 7.09
C PRO A 75 -10.36 -11.71 6.01
N GLY A 76 -9.14 -12.26 6.04
CA GLY A 76 -8.68 -13.32 5.13
C GLY A 76 -8.34 -12.87 3.70
N GLN A 77 -8.57 -11.60 3.35
CA GLN A 77 -8.17 -11.07 2.05
C GLN A 77 -6.65 -10.87 1.96
N PHE A 78 -5.99 -10.57 3.09
CA PHE A 78 -4.55 -10.40 3.12
C PHE A 78 -3.82 -11.73 2.92
N GLN A 79 -4.33 -12.85 3.45
CA GLN A 79 -3.76 -14.18 3.13
C GLN A 79 -3.77 -14.43 1.62
N GLN A 80 -4.87 -14.12 0.94
CA GLN A 80 -4.96 -14.27 -0.52
C GLN A 80 -3.96 -13.37 -1.26
N PHE A 81 -3.71 -12.16 -0.74
CA PHE A 81 -2.69 -11.27 -1.28
C PHE A 81 -1.27 -11.84 -1.10
N LEU A 82 -0.96 -12.40 0.07
CA LEU A 82 0.32 -13.07 0.32
C LEU A 82 0.51 -14.25 -0.65
N ASP A 83 -0.52 -15.09 -0.80
CA ASP A 83 -0.51 -16.25 -1.69
C ASP A 83 -0.32 -15.83 -3.16
N ASP A 84 -1.07 -14.83 -3.63
CA ASP A 84 -1.01 -14.31 -5.01
C ASP A 84 0.39 -13.75 -5.36
N ASN A 85 1.13 -13.26 -4.36
CA ASN A 85 2.48 -12.71 -4.53
C ASN A 85 3.60 -13.66 -4.07
N SER A 86 3.25 -14.88 -3.62
CA SER A 86 4.20 -15.85 -3.07
C SER A 86 5.04 -15.30 -1.91
N TYR A 87 4.46 -14.41 -1.09
CA TYR A 87 5.12 -13.89 0.10
C TYR A 87 4.97 -14.87 1.27
N PRO A 88 6.04 -15.14 2.04
CA PRO A 88 5.94 -15.96 3.24
C PRO A 88 5.18 -15.20 4.31
N GLY A 89 4.30 -15.87 5.06
CA GLY A 89 3.59 -15.25 6.17
C GLY A 89 2.22 -15.86 6.42
N ALA A 90 1.56 -15.32 7.43
CA ALA A 90 0.15 -15.59 7.72
C ALA A 90 -0.55 -14.26 7.97
N ASP A 91 -1.83 -14.20 7.61
CA ASP A 91 -2.67 -13.05 7.92
C ASP A 91 -2.80 -12.85 9.44
N PRO A 92 -2.32 -11.73 9.99
CA PRO A 92 -2.38 -11.49 11.43
C PRO A 92 -3.74 -10.93 11.88
N SER A 93 -4.65 -10.61 10.97
CA SER A 93 -5.95 -10.01 11.30
C SER A 93 -6.89 -10.99 12.00
N GLY A 94 -7.63 -10.47 12.99
CA GLY A 94 -8.76 -11.17 13.59
C GLY A 94 -9.96 -11.31 12.63
N ALA A 95 -10.92 -12.16 12.99
CA ALA A 95 -12.09 -12.46 12.16
C ALA A 95 -13.01 -11.25 11.85
N ASN A 96 -12.91 -10.17 12.63
CA ASN A 96 -13.67 -8.94 12.47
C ASN A 96 -12.75 -7.70 12.44
N GLU A 97 -11.53 -7.86 11.96
CA GLU A 97 -10.56 -6.77 11.86
C GLU A 97 -10.22 -6.48 10.41
N VAL A 98 -10.01 -5.21 10.12
CA VAL A 98 -9.38 -4.73 8.90
C VAL A 98 -7.88 -4.65 9.15
N LEU A 99 -7.09 -5.19 8.25
CA LEU A 99 -5.65 -5.04 8.25
C LEU A 99 -5.26 -3.84 7.38
N TYR A 100 -4.49 -2.92 7.94
CA TYR A 100 -3.93 -1.76 7.25
C TYR A 100 -2.47 -2.06 6.94
N VAL A 101 -2.10 -1.96 5.67
CA VAL A 101 -0.77 -2.35 5.19
C VAL A 101 -0.17 -1.23 4.36
N TYR A 102 1.08 -0.90 4.66
CA TYR A 102 1.87 0.13 3.99
C TYR A 102 3.22 -0.44 3.57
N GLN A 103 3.80 0.14 2.52
CA GLN A 103 5.15 -0.19 2.08
C GLN A 103 5.79 1.05 1.47
N ILE A 104 6.99 1.41 1.94
CA ILE A 104 7.87 2.33 1.22
C ILE A 104 8.41 1.54 0.01
N VAL A 105 7.82 1.77 -1.16
CA VAL A 105 8.12 1.01 -2.39
C VAL A 105 9.27 1.60 -3.19
N SER A 106 9.60 2.86 -2.94
CA SER A 106 10.84 3.46 -3.43
C SER A 106 11.27 4.65 -2.58
N VAL A 107 12.57 4.80 -2.40
CA VAL A 107 13.20 6.03 -1.93
C VAL A 107 14.10 6.55 -3.05
N THR A 108 13.80 7.71 -3.63
CA THR A 108 14.64 8.31 -4.67
C THR A 108 15.68 9.26 -4.08
N ASN A 109 15.37 9.87 -2.93
CA ASN A 109 16.30 10.73 -2.21
C ASN A 109 15.97 10.71 -0.71
N ALA A 110 16.95 10.46 0.14
CA ALA A 110 16.82 10.61 1.59
C ALA A 110 18.17 10.99 2.19
N ASN A 111 18.21 12.08 2.95
CA ASN A 111 19.41 12.51 3.68
C ASN A 111 18.94 13.09 5.02
N PRO A 112 19.32 12.52 6.17
CA PRO A 112 20.30 11.42 6.36
C PRO A 112 19.80 10.01 6.01
N GLY A 113 18.52 9.83 5.69
CA GLY A 113 17.88 8.54 5.49
C GLY A 113 16.51 8.52 6.16
N VAL A 114 15.57 7.73 5.63
CA VAL A 114 14.23 7.63 6.22
C VAL A 114 14.31 6.93 7.57
N ASP A 115 13.95 7.63 8.63
CA ASP A 115 14.06 7.14 10.00
C ASP A 115 12.71 6.72 10.61
N THR A 116 11.59 7.29 10.12
CA THR A 116 10.25 7.00 10.62
C THR A 116 9.20 7.03 9.51
N LEU A 117 8.25 6.10 9.57
CA LEU A 117 6.95 6.20 8.90
C LEU A 117 5.85 6.24 9.97
N THR A 118 4.94 7.20 9.84
CA THR A 118 3.83 7.46 10.75
C THR A 118 2.54 7.49 9.97
N VAL A 119 1.52 6.79 10.45
CA VAL A 119 0.14 6.89 9.94
C VAL A 119 -0.74 7.46 11.05
N GLY A 120 -1.53 8.47 10.72
CA GLY A 120 -2.52 9.06 11.61
C GLY A 120 -3.64 8.07 11.96
N VAL A 121 -4.14 8.21 13.18
CA VAL A 121 -5.40 7.63 13.61
C VAL A 121 -6.16 8.73 14.34
N ASP A 122 -7.37 9.05 13.91
CA ASP A 122 -8.10 10.18 14.49
C ASP A 122 -8.34 9.94 16.00
N PRO A 123 -7.90 10.86 16.91
CA PRO A 123 -8.19 10.78 18.33
C PRO A 123 -9.68 10.82 18.70
N ALA A 124 -10.50 11.47 17.87
CA ALA A 124 -11.93 11.60 18.10
C ALA A 124 -12.67 10.28 17.83
N ASP A 125 -12.07 9.43 17.02
CA ASP A 125 -12.60 8.14 16.67
C ASP A 125 -12.28 7.17 17.80
N GLY A 126 -13.31 6.49 18.29
CA GLY A 126 -13.15 5.49 19.33
C GLY A 126 -12.37 4.30 18.78
N ARG A 127 -11.04 4.41 18.70
CA ARG A 127 -10.12 3.48 18.01
C ARG A 127 -10.22 2.02 18.44
N GLY A 128 -10.87 1.73 19.57
CA GLY A 128 -10.99 0.40 20.12
C GLY A 128 -9.61 -0.23 20.36
N ALA A 129 -9.55 -1.56 20.34
CA ALA A 129 -8.30 -2.29 20.45
C ALA A 129 -7.70 -2.46 19.06
N VAL A 130 -6.67 -1.67 18.74
CA VAL A 130 -5.86 -1.83 17.54
C VAL A 130 -4.60 -2.62 17.90
N SER A 131 -4.13 -3.48 17.00
CA SER A 131 -2.91 -4.24 17.23
C SER A 131 -1.70 -3.33 17.34
N ALA A 132 -0.64 -3.80 18.00
CA ALA A 132 0.66 -3.13 17.91
C ALA A 132 1.15 -3.11 16.43
N PRO A 133 1.95 -2.10 16.04
CA PRO A 133 2.65 -2.11 14.76
C PRO A 133 3.45 -3.40 14.59
N SER A 134 3.39 -3.97 13.39
CA SER A 134 4.11 -5.17 13.02
C SER A 134 4.68 -5.05 11.62
N TYR A 135 5.50 -6.03 11.25
CA TYR A 135 6.26 -6.03 10.01
C TYR A 135 6.32 -7.45 9.45
N LEU A 136 6.19 -7.58 8.13
CA LEU A 136 6.41 -8.82 7.40
C LEU A 136 7.53 -8.65 6.37
N PRO A 137 8.63 -9.42 6.48
CA PRO A 137 9.70 -9.37 5.51
C PRO A 137 9.29 -9.96 4.16
N LEU A 138 9.67 -9.29 3.07
CA LEU A 138 9.43 -9.75 1.70
C LEU A 138 10.63 -10.52 1.12
N GLY A 139 11.81 -10.39 1.73
CA GLY A 139 13.05 -10.99 1.26
C GLY A 139 13.66 -10.28 0.06
N LEU A 140 13.37 -8.98 -0.12
CA LEU A 140 13.97 -8.19 -1.20
C LEU A 140 15.42 -7.82 -0.84
N ALA A 141 16.29 -7.72 -1.84
CA ALA A 141 17.73 -7.52 -1.62
C ALA A 141 18.09 -6.18 -0.97
N ASN A 142 17.25 -5.16 -1.18
CA ASN A 142 17.34 -3.78 -0.71
C ASN A 142 16.28 -3.47 0.35
N GLU A 143 15.75 -4.51 1.00
CA GLU A 143 14.74 -4.36 2.04
C GLU A 143 15.36 -3.94 3.37
N MET A 144 14.83 -2.88 3.97
CA MET A 144 15.13 -2.49 5.35
C MET A 144 13.97 -2.84 6.26
N ALA A 145 14.30 -3.50 7.37
CA ALA A 145 13.34 -3.82 8.42
C ALA A 145 13.26 -2.69 9.44
N PRO A 146 12.06 -2.36 9.96
CA PRO A 146 11.96 -1.44 11.08
C PRO A 146 12.62 -2.05 12.33
N THR A 147 13.31 -1.22 13.10
CA THR A 147 13.94 -1.59 14.38
C THR A 147 12.94 -1.55 15.54
N GLY A 148 11.78 -0.94 15.34
CA GLY A 148 10.68 -0.94 16.29
C GLY A 148 9.42 -0.29 15.72
N GLY A 149 8.42 -0.12 16.58
CA GLY A 149 7.22 0.63 16.26
C GLY A 149 6.57 1.20 17.51
N GLY A 150 5.68 2.16 17.30
CA GLY A 150 4.97 2.87 18.36
C GLY A 150 3.47 2.92 18.10
N ASP A 151 2.71 2.71 19.16
CA ASP A 151 1.31 3.08 19.21
C ASP A 151 1.20 4.34 20.09
N ASN A 152 0.98 5.49 19.45
CA ASN A 152 0.91 6.78 20.12
C ASN A 152 -0.52 7.27 20.34
N THR A 153 -1.50 6.35 20.42
CA THR A 153 -2.94 6.64 20.50
C THR A 153 -3.51 7.18 19.19
N THR A 154 -2.95 8.27 18.66
CA THR A 154 -3.41 8.97 17.45
C THR A 154 -2.54 8.70 16.23
N SER A 155 -1.61 7.75 16.35
CA SER A 155 -0.77 7.33 15.25
C SER A 155 -0.19 5.95 15.46
N MET A 156 0.18 5.35 14.33
CA MET A 156 0.96 4.13 14.21
C MET A 156 2.31 4.46 13.60
N ASP A 157 3.38 4.08 14.28
CA ASP A 157 4.74 4.43 13.91
C ASP A 157 5.59 3.18 13.66
N TRP A 158 6.45 3.24 12.64
CA TRP A 158 7.53 2.30 12.40
C TRP A 158 8.85 3.06 12.35
N PHE A 159 9.79 2.63 13.18
CA PHE A 159 11.09 3.26 13.33
C PHE A 159 12.15 2.46 12.59
N PHE A 160 13.01 3.15 11.85
CA PHE A 160 14.14 2.59 11.10
C PHE A 160 15.48 3.09 11.67
N GLN A 161 15.52 3.40 12.96
CA GLN A 161 16.73 3.94 13.61
C GLN A 161 17.91 2.96 13.48
N ASN A 162 19.04 3.43 12.93
CA ASN A 162 20.22 2.63 12.58
C ASN A 162 20.01 1.60 11.44
N ALA A 163 18.88 1.68 10.74
CA ALA A 163 18.54 0.93 9.54
C ALA A 163 17.79 1.85 8.56
N GLU A 164 18.19 3.13 8.52
CA GLU A 164 17.46 4.17 7.80
C GLU A 164 17.43 3.84 6.31
N LEU A 165 16.25 3.97 5.67
CA LEU A 165 16.16 3.69 4.23
C LEU A 165 16.88 4.80 3.47
N GLN A 166 17.81 4.39 2.62
CA GLN A 166 18.55 5.26 1.73
C GLN A 166 17.95 5.22 0.33
N ALA A 167 18.45 6.08 -0.56
CA ALA A 167 18.05 6.05 -1.96
C ALA A 167 18.29 4.65 -2.58
N GLY A 168 17.22 4.08 -3.14
CA GLY A 168 17.21 2.73 -3.70
C GLY A 168 16.70 1.65 -2.74
N ASP A 169 16.50 1.93 -1.46
CA ASP A 169 15.95 0.97 -0.51
C ASP A 169 14.41 0.91 -0.56
N VAL A 170 13.87 -0.18 0.01
CA VAL A 170 12.43 -0.41 0.21
C VAL A 170 12.18 -0.90 1.63
N SER A 171 10.95 -0.75 2.12
CA SER A 171 10.53 -1.48 3.31
C SER A 171 9.90 -2.83 2.94
N GLY A 172 9.78 -3.73 3.90
CA GLY A 172 8.78 -4.79 3.83
C GLY A 172 7.37 -4.24 4.10
N LEU A 173 6.43 -5.13 4.41
CA LEU A 173 5.05 -4.74 4.70
C LEU A 173 4.92 -4.29 6.15
N LEU A 174 4.57 -3.02 6.34
CA LEU A 174 4.31 -2.40 7.63
C LEU A 174 2.81 -2.51 7.91
N MET A 175 2.40 -3.12 9.02
CA MET A 175 0.98 -3.43 9.23
C MET A 175 0.50 -3.34 10.67
N PHE A 176 -0.78 -3.05 10.82
CA PHE A 176 -1.55 -3.19 12.06
C PHE A 176 -3.01 -3.50 11.73
N SER A 177 -3.75 -4.11 12.66
CA SER A 177 -5.16 -4.43 12.50
C SER A 177 -6.05 -3.60 13.42
N SER A 178 -7.26 -3.31 12.96
CA SER A 178 -8.27 -2.54 13.70
C SER A 178 -9.66 -3.12 13.46
N PRO A 179 -10.57 -3.10 14.45
CA PRO A 179 -11.96 -3.50 14.25
C PRO A 179 -12.80 -2.45 13.51
N PHE A 180 -12.19 -1.39 12.98
CA PHE A 180 -12.89 -0.30 12.30
C PHE A 180 -12.67 -0.32 10.79
N MET A 181 -13.64 0.21 10.06
CA MET A 181 -13.56 0.46 8.63
C MET A 181 -12.53 1.56 8.34
N PRO A 182 -11.94 1.57 7.14
CA PRO A 182 -11.03 2.62 6.74
C PRO A 182 -11.72 3.98 6.54
N GLU A 183 -10.94 5.02 6.79
CA GLU A 183 -11.12 6.39 6.32
C GLU A 183 -9.79 6.95 5.81
N TYR A 184 -9.77 8.25 5.50
CA TYR A 184 -8.58 8.95 5.09
C TYR A 184 -7.97 9.75 6.23
N ASP A 185 -6.71 9.45 6.53
CA ASP A 185 -5.91 10.23 7.46
C ASP A 185 -4.48 10.41 6.93
N PHE A 186 -3.69 11.16 7.67
CA PHE A 186 -2.37 11.60 7.29
C PHE A 186 -1.35 10.44 7.28
N LEU A 187 -0.45 10.44 6.31
CA LEU A 187 0.79 9.69 6.31
C LEU A 187 2.00 10.64 6.39
N GLN A 188 2.90 10.39 7.31
CA GLN A 188 4.15 11.13 7.43
C GLN A 188 5.34 10.17 7.28
N VAL A 189 6.32 10.58 6.48
CA VAL A 189 7.62 9.92 6.38
C VAL A 189 8.66 10.98 6.70
N ASN A 190 9.63 10.64 7.55
CA ASN A 190 10.67 11.56 8.00
C ASN A 190 12.05 11.06 7.59
N SER A 191 12.94 12.00 7.30
CA SER A 191 14.38 11.82 7.13
C SER A 191 15.09 12.98 7.82
N GLY A 192 15.52 12.79 9.07
CA GLY A 192 16.06 13.87 9.89
C GLY A 192 14.99 14.93 10.17
N LEU A 193 15.23 16.17 9.74
CA LEU A 193 14.27 17.27 9.80
C LEU A 193 13.40 17.39 8.55
N ALA A 194 13.71 16.64 7.48
CA ALA A 194 12.87 16.60 6.30
C ALA A 194 11.66 15.70 6.54
N GLY A 195 10.48 16.31 6.52
CA GLY A 195 9.20 15.63 6.54
C GLY A 195 8.16 16.47 5.78
N PRO A 196 7.02 15.88 5.38
CA PRO A 196 5.99 16.62 4.66
C PRO A 196 5.43 17.76 5.51
N VAL A 197 5.30 18.95 4.90
CA VAL A 197 4.57 20.11 5.48
C VAL A 197 3.06 19.90 5.38
N VAL A 198 2.62 19.09 4.41
CA VAL A 198 1.23 18.69 4.16
C VAL A 198 1.25 17.21 3.83
N SER A 199 0.52 16.43 4.61
CA SER A 199 0.56 14.98 4.54
C SER A 199 -0.44 14.44 3.50
N PRO A 200 -0.05 13.52 2.60
CA PRO A 200 -1.00 12.83 1.73
C PRO A 200 -1.91 11.93 2.56
N LEU A 201 -3.14 11.75 2.08
CA LEU A 201 -4.14 10.93 2.76
C LEU A 201 -4.00 9.46 2.34
N VAL A 202 -3.99 8.57 3.32
CA VAL A 202 -3.96 7.11 3.15
C VAL A 202 -5.06 6.46 3.98
N ALA A 203 -5.33 5.17 3.77
CA ALA A 203 -6.24 4.44 4.65
C ALA A 203 -5.75 4.47 6.09
N SER A 204 -6.64 4.78 7.02
CA SER A 204 -6.46 4.65 8.48
C SER A 204 -7.78 4.16 9.10
N PRO A 205 -7.79 3.67 10.37
CA PRO A 205 -9.03 3.35 11.06
C PRO A 205 -9.91 4.58 11.28
N SER A 206 -11.22 4.42 11.02
CA SER A 206 -12.27 5.39 11.37
C SER A 206 -12.98 5.04 12.68
N ASP A 207 -14.05 5.76 13.00
CA ASP A 207 -15.01 5.43 14.07
C ASP A 207 -16.07 4.38 13.67
N ARG A 208 -16.12 3.98 12.39
CA ARG A 208 -17.14 3.08 11.86
C ARG A 208 -16.75 1.62 12.10
N PRO A 209 -17.48 0.84 12.91
CA PRO A 209 -17.10 -0.54 13.16
C PRO A 209 -17.12 -1.37 11.87
N PHE A 210 -16.21 -2.33 11.77
CA PHE A 210 -16.19 -3.29 10.69
C PHE A 210 -17.35 -4.27 10.83
N GLU A 211 -18.45 -3.96 10.14
CA GLU A 211 -19.59 -4.84 10.04
C GLU A 211 -19.38 -5.80 8.86
N VAL A 212 -18.98 -7.04 9.15
CA VAL A 212 -19.09 -8.15 8.17
C VAL A 212 -20.56 -8.28 7.84
N ASN A 213 -21.03 -7.68 6.73
CA ASN A 213 -22.39 -7.71 6.19
C ASN A 213 -23.24 -8.83 6.82
N VAL A 214 -23.80 -8.58 8.01
CA VAL A 214 -24.76 -9.49 8.61
C VAL A 214 -25.97 -9.27 7.72
N PRO A 215 -26.45 -10.28 6.97
CA PRO A 215 -27.56 -10.07 6.06
C PRO A 215 -28.67 -9.43 6.87
N GLU A 216 -29.15 -8.26 6.43
CA GLU A 216 -30.22 -7.60 7.15
C GLU A 216 -31.34 -8.61 7.40
N PRO A 217 -32.07 -8.54 8.53
CA PRO A 217 -33.15 -9.49 8.81
C PRO A 217 -34.13 -9.66 7.64
N SER A 218 -34.29 -8.61 6.83
CA SER A 218 -35.04 -8.58 5.58
C SER A 218 -34.49 -9.54 4.50
N ALA A 219 -33.17 -9.57 4.28
CA ALA A 219 -32.51 -10.47 3.35
C ALA A 219 -32.63 -11.95 3.81
N VAL A 220 -32.51 -12.19 5.11
CA VAL A 220 -32.74 -13.53 5.70
C VAL A 220 -34.21 -13.93 5.54
N ALA A 221 -35.15 -13.03 5.83
CA ALA A 221 -36.57 -13.28 5.67
C ALA A 221 -36.95 -13.57 4.21
N LEU A 222 -36.37 -12.84 3.25
CA LEU A 222 -36.60 -13.04 1.82
C LEU A 222 -36.03 -14.40 1.36
N ALA A 223 -34.82 -14.75 1.80
CA ALA A 223 -34.23 -16.06 1.52
C ALA A 223 -35.09 -17.21 2.09
N LEU A 224 -35.58 -17.07 3.33
CA LEU A 224 -36.49 -18.03 3.96
C LEU A 224 -37.84 -18.13 3.22
N ALA A 225 -38.43 -17.01 2.81
CA ALA A 225 -39.69 -16.98 2.05
C ALA A 225 -39.54 -17.68 0.68
N CYS A 226 -38.45 -17.41 -0.04
CA CYS A 226 -38.14 -18.08 -1.29
C CYS A 226 -37.95 -19.60 -1.10
N THR A 227 -37.26 -20.02 -0.03
CA THR A 227 -37.04 -21.44 0.27
C THR A 227 -38.36 -22.15 0.61
N ALA A 228 -39.24 -21.51 1.39
CA ALA A 228 -40.57 -22.03 1.71
C ALA A 228 -41.47 -22.15 0.46
N ALA A 229 -41.41 -21.19 -0.46
CA ALA A 229 -42.16 -21.23 -1.72
C ALA A 229 -41.71 -22.39 -2.63
N VAL A 230 -40.39 -22.63 -2.74
CA VAL A 230 -39.84 -23.76 -3.50
C VAL A 230 -40.25 -25.11 -2.91
N LEU A 231 -40.18 -25.24 -1.58
CA LEU A 231 -40.62 -26.47 -0.88
C LEU A 231 -42.12 -26.71 -1.00
N GLY A 232 -42.94 -25.64 -0.94
CA GLY A 232 -44.39 -25.72 -1.10
C GLY A 232 -44.83 -26.18 -2.50
N CYS A 233 -44.14 -25.75 -3.54
CA CYS A 233 -44.43 -26.14 -4.93
C CYS A 233 -44.09 -27.61 -5.23
N LYS A 234 -43.11 -28.20 -4.53
CA LYS A 234 -42.69 -29.60 -4.75
C LYS A 234 -43.69 -30.63 -4.18
N ARG A 235 -44.55 -30.23 -3.24
CA ARG A 235 -45.51 -31.12 -2.56
C ARG A 235 -46.87 -31.22 -3.27
N ARG A 236 -47.06 -30.49 -4.37
CA ARG A 236 -48.31 -30.46 -5.17
C ARG A 236 -48.18 -31.16 -6.54
N ARG A 237 -47.11 -31.93 -6.75
CA ARG A 237 -46.98 -32.91 -7.85
C ARG A 237 -46.94 -34.30 -7.24
#